data_AF-D1BSE3-F1
#
_entry.id   AF-D1BSE3-F1
#
_cell.length_a   1.000
_cell.length_b   1.000
_cell.length_c   1.000
_cell.angle_alpha   90.00
_cell.angle_beta   90.00
_cell.angle_gamma   90.00
#
_symmetry.space_group_name_H-M   'P 1'
#
loop_
_entity.id
_entity.type
_entity.pdbx_description
1 polymer ?
#
loop_
_entity_poly.entity_id
_entity_poly.type
_entity_poly.pdbx_seq_one_letter_code
_entity_poly.pdbx_strand_id
1 'polypeptide(L)'
;MGDTFLRSDVGEYAEHRSRHDLDRLLRHGHVIPVRRGVTAAYVAKHFPGWTWNELMGVWHAAGVVVSQGGSPPRCDDNVVAIHFDGPDSFLVEWTDGTVTAR
;
A
#
# COMPACT_ATOMS: atom_id res chain seq x y z
N MET A 1 -24.45 9.24 1.93
CA MET A 1 -24.48 7.92 2.59
C MET A 1 -23.04 7.60 2.90
N GLY A 2 -22.63 7.74 4.16
CA GLY A 2 -21.30 7.33 4.59
C GLY A 2 -21.43 5.90 5.09
N ASP A 3 -20.89 4.94 4.35
CA ASP A 3 -20.77 3.56 4.82
C ASP A 3 -19.89 3.57 6.07
N THR A 4 -20.51 3.22 7.20
CA THR A 4 -19.81 3.06 8.46
C THR A 4 -19.12 1.70 8.43
N PHE A 5 -17.91 1.64 7.90
CA PHE A 5 -17.06 0.45 8.00
C PHE A 5 -16.74 0.21 9.47
N LEU A 6 -17.20 -0.93 10.00
CA LEU A 6 -16.85 -1.37 11.34
C LEU A 6 -15.43 -1.95 11.32
N ARG A 7 -14.65 -1.73 12.38
CA ARG A 7 -13.29 -2.30 12.55
C ARG A 7 -13.22 -3.83 12.37
N SER A 8 -14.36 -4.51 12.42
CA SER A 8 -14.53 -5.94 12.17
C SER A 8 -14.33 -6.33 10.69
N ASP A 9 -14.68 -5.46 9.74
CA ASP A 9 -14.55 -5.69 8.29
C ASP A 9 -13.08 -5.75 7.85
N VAL A 10 -12.24 -5.00 8.55
CA VAL A 10 -10.80 -4.90 8.28
C VAL A 10 -10.10 -6.26 8.39
N GLY A 11 -10.59 -7.17 9.24
CA GLY A 11 -9.97 -8.47 9.48
C GLY A 11 -10.11 -9.48 8.34
N GLU A 12 -10.94 -9.19 7.33
CA GLU A 12 -11.18 -10.10 6.20
C GLU A 12 -10.15 -9.97 5.08
N TYR A 13 -9.45 -8.84 5.01
CA TYR A 13 -8.39 -8.62 4.03
C TYR A 13 -7.14 -9.46 4.33
N ALA A 14 -6.48 -9.96 3.30
CA ALA A 14 -5.28 -10.77 3.40
C ALA A 14 -4.05 -10.00 3.90
N GLU A 15 -3.97 -8.71 3.56
CA GLU A 15 -2.85 -7.85 3.91
C GLU A 15 -3.31 -6.64 4.74
N HIS A 16 -2.54 -6.31 5.78
CA HIS A 16 -2.73 -5.10 6.58
C HIS A 16 -1.38 -4.41 6.78
N ARG A 17 -1.26 -3.15 6.33
CA ARG A 17 0.00 -2.41 6.37
C ARG A 17 -0.19 -1.01 6.90
N SER A 18 0.67 -0.62 7.84
CA SER A 18 0.72 0.76 8.32
C SER A 18 1.42 1.66 7.30
N ARG A 19 1.23 2.98 7.42
CA ARG A 19 2.03 3.97 6.66
C ARG A 19 3.53 3.71 6.75
N HIS A 20 4.02 3.37 7.95
CA HIS A 20 5.45 3.13 8.18
C HIS A 20 5.97 1.91 7.41
N ASP A 21 5.15 0.87 7.26
CA ASP A 21 5.50 -0.31 6.48
C ASP A 21 5.52 0.00 4.98
N LEU A 22 4.53 0.77 4.51
CA LEU A 22 4.48 1.26 3.12
C LEU A 22 5.68 2.15 2.81
N ASP A 23 6.02 3.11 3.67
CA ASP A 23 7.19 3.98 3.49
C ASP A 23 8.50 3.19 3.46
N ARG A 24 8.63 2.13 4.27
CA ARG A 24 9.81 1.26 4.23
C ARG A 24 9.90 0.52 2.90
N LEU A 25 8.78 0.03 2.40
CA LEU A 25 8.69 -0.72 1.15
C LEU A 25 8.91 0.18 -0.08
N LEU A 26 8.30 1.37 -0.11
CA LEU A 26 8.41 2.31 -1.22
C LEU A 26 9.83 2.90 -1.36
N ARG A 27 10.64 2.93 -0.30
CA ARG A 27 12.09 3.19 -0.40
C ARG A 27 12.81 2.19 -1.29
N HIS A 28 12.34 0.94 -1.37
CA HIS A 28 12.85 -0.06 -2.30
C HIS A 28 12.32 0.14 -3.74
N GLY A 29 11.37 1.05 -3.98
CA GLY A 29 10.87 1.40 -5.31
C GLY A 29 11.83 2.26 -6.15
N HIS A 30 12.99 2.63 -5.62
CA HIS A 30 14.01 3.35 -6.39
C HIS A 30 14.54 2.49 -7.55
N VAL A 31 14.83 3.13 -8.69
CA VAL A 31 15.21 2.44 -9.95
C VAL A 31 16.40 1.49 -9.80
N ILE A 32 17.32 1.79 -8.88
CA ILE A 32 18.53 0.99 -8.62
C ILE A 32 18.18 -0.35 -7.91
N PRO A 33 17.51 -0.37 -6.73
CA PRO A 33 17.01 -1.59 -6.12
C PRO A 33 16.13 -2.45 -7.03
N VAL A 34 15.24 -1.82 -7.80
CA VAL A 34 14.33 -2.52 -8.72
C VAL A 34 15.11 -3.24 -9.81
N ARG A 35 16.02 -2.54 -10.50
CA ARG A 35 16.85 -3.15 -11.57
C ARG A 35 17.80 -4.24 -11.06
N ARG A 36 18.16 -4.21 -9.78
CA ARG A 36 19.02 -5.23 -9.15
C ARG A 36 18.23 -6.41 -8.54
N GLY A 37 16.90 -6.44 -8.67
CA GLY A 37 16.05 -7.51 -8.14
C GLY A 37 15.90 -7.50 -6.61
N VAL A 38 16.46 -6.50 -5.91
CA VAL A 38 16.39 -6.37 -4.44
C VAL A 38 14.94 -6.16 -4.00
N THR A 39 14.19 -5.36 -4.76
CA THR A 39 12.77 -5.10 -4.51
C THR A 39 11.94 -6.36 -4.65
N ALA A 40 12.21 -7.19 -5.67
CA ALA A 40 11.51 -8.45 -5.86
C ALA A 40 11.78 -9.44 -4.72
N ALA A 41 13.03 -9.53 -4.26
CA ALA A 41 13.39 -10.38 -3.11
C ALA A 41 12.74 -9.90 -1.81
N TYR A 42 12.66 -8.58 -1.59
CA TYR A 42 11.96 -8.01 -0.44
C TYR A 42 10.46 -8.34 -0.49
N VAL A 43 9.82 -8.13 -1.63
CA VAL A 43 8.40 -8.45 -1.83
C VAL A 43 8.14 -9.94 -1.60
N ALA A 44 8.91 -10.83 -2.22
CA ALA A 44 8.74 -12.28 -2.04
C ALA A 44 8.87 -12.73 -0.57
N LYS A 45 9.69 -12.03 0.21
CA LYS A 45 9.88 -12.31 1.65
C LYS A 45 8.76 -11.76 2.52
N HIS A 46 8.23 -10.58 2.20
CA HIS A 46 7.33 -9.83 3.09
C HIS A 46 5.86 -9.87 2.67
N PHE A 47 5.59 -10.23 1.41
CA PHE A 47 4.29 -10.32 0.75
C PHE A 47 4.26 -11.60 -0.11
N PRO A 48 4.21 -12.78 0.52
CA PRO A 48 4.21 -14.05 -0.21
C PRO A 48 2.99 -14.13 -1.12
N GLY A 49 3.21 -14.50 -2.40
CA GLY A 49 2.15 -14.57 -3.41
C GLY A 49 1.93 -13.27 -4.19
N TRP A 50 2.61 -12.17 -3.81
CA TRP A 50 2.52 -10.90 -4.51
C TRP A 50 3.77 -10.58 -5.32
N THR A 51 3.59 -9.81 -6.39
CA THR A 51 4.67 -9.14 -7.11
C THR A 51 4.70 -7.66 -6.80
N TRP A 52 5.86 -7.03 -7.02
CA TRP A 52 6.01 -5.58 -6.87
C TRP A 52 5.00 -4.80 -7.72
N ASN A 53 4.71 -5.26 -8.93
CA ASN A 53 3.79 -4.58 -9.84
C ASN A 53 2.34 -4.68 -9.37
N GLU A 54 1.92 -5.83 -8.84
CA GLU A 54 0.57 -5.98 -8.27
C GLU A 54 0.39 -5.06 -7.07
N LEU A 55 1.37 -5.03 -6.16
CA LEU A 55 1.36 -4.14 -5.00
C LEU A 55 1.30 -2.66 -5.41
N MET A 56 2.14 -2.24 -6.37
CA MET A 56 2.06 -0.88 -6.91
C MET A 56 0.70 -0.58 -7.55
N GLY A 57 0.07 -1.57 -8.19
CA GLY A 57 -1.29 -1.47 -8.72
C GLY A 57 -2.32 -1.19 -7.62
N VAL A 58 -2.28 -1.93 -6.51
CA VAL A 58 -3.13 -1.67 -5.34
C VAL A 58 -2.93 -0.26 -4.81
N TRP A 59 -1.67 0.12 -4.57
CA TRP A 59 -1.39 1.40 -3.93
C TRP A 59 -1.69 2.61 -4.81
N HIS A 60 -1.56 2.47 -6.13
CA HIS A 60 -2.00 3.49 -7.08
C HIS A 60 -3.52 3.60 -7.14
N ALA A 61 -4.24 2.46 -7.17
CA ALA A 61 -5.71 2.45 -7.14
C ALA A 61 -6.27 3.04 -5.84
N ALA A 62 -5.61 2.74 -4.72
CA ALA A 62 -5.95 3.26 -3.39
C ALA A 62 -5.55 4.72 -3.16
N GLY A 63 -4.75 5.32 -4.06
CA GLY A 63 -4.31 6.71 -3.96
C GLY A 63 -3.30 6.98 -2.84
N VAL A 64 -2.64 5.95 -2.30
CA VAL A 64 -1.74 6.08 -1.14
C VAL A 64 -0.28 6.39 -1.53
N VAL A 65 0.06 6.35 -2.82
CA VAL A 65 1.41 6.63 -3.32
C VAL A 65 1.51 8.05 -3.87
N VAL A 66 2.44 8.81 -3.31
CA VAL A 66 2.85 10.13 -3.82
C VAL A 66 4.22 9.97 -4.49
N SER A 67 4.32 10.40 -5.74
CA SER A 67 5.59 10.44 -6.48
C SER A 67 5.95 11.88 -6.82
N GLN A 68 7.15 12.29 -6.43
CA GLN A 68 7.73 13.58 -6.82
C GLN A 68 8.89 13.30 -7.77
N GLY A 69 8.85 13.85 -8.99
CA GLY A 69 9.81 13.53 -10.05
C GLY A 69 11.26 13.56 -9.57
N GLY A 70 12.01 12.49 -9.86
CA GLY A 70 13.42 12.33 -9.46
C GLY A 70 13.64 11.76 -8.04
N SER A 71 12.59 11.60 -7.23
CA SER A 71 12.66 10.96 -5.90
C SER A 71 11.96 9.59 -5.89
N PRO A 72 12.35 8.67 -4.98
CA PRO A 72 11.58 7.45 -4.76
C PRO A 72 10.12 7.78 -4.44
N PRO A 73 9.16 6.91 -4.83
CA PRO A 73 7.80 7.04 -4.35
C PRO A 73 7.77 6.96 -2.82
N ARG A 74 6.77 7.60 -2.23
CA ARG A 74 6.53 7.64 -0.77
C ARG A 74 5.05 7.43 -0.49
N CYS A 75 4.72 7.01 0.72
CA CYS A 75 3.34 6.96 1.15
C CYS A 75 2.85 8.39 1.41
N ASP A 76 1.56 8.63 1.15
CA ASP A 76 0.89 9.86 1.57
C ASP A 76 0.93 9.95 3.11
N ASP A 77 1.21 11.15 3.64
CA ASP A 77 1.34 11.36 5.08
C ASP A 77 0.00 11.25 5.82
N ASN A 78 -1.12 11.39 5.11
CA ASN A 78 -2.46 11.28 5.67
C ASN A 78 -2.94 9.83 5.77
N VAL A 79 -2.17 8.85 5.30
CA VAL A 79 -2.52 7.42 5.44
C VAL A 79 -2.18 6.97 6.85
N VAL A 80 -3.13 6.29 7.51
CA VAL A 80 -2.92 5.56 8.76
C VAL A 80 -2.55 4.12 8.44
N ALA A 81 -3.41 3.44 7.68
CA ALA A 81 -3.26 2.05 7.28
C ALA A 81 -3.95 1.77 5.94
N ILE A 82 -3.51 0.70 5.28
CA ILE A 82 -4.20 0.08 4.15
C ILE A 82 -4.42 -1.40 4.42
N HIS A 83 -5.58 -1.89 4.00
CA HIS A 83 -5.97 -3.28 4.02
C HIS A 83 -6.39 -3.68 2.62
N PHE A 84 -5.93 -4.83 2.12
CA PHE A 84 -6.20 -5.20 0.73
C PHE A 84 -6.08 -6.69 0.45
N ASP A 85 -6.86 -7.11 -0.56
CA ASP A 85 -6.75 -8.40 -1.24
C ASP A 85 -6.33 -8.23 -2.71
N GLY A 86 -6.45 -7.03 -3.25
CA GLY A 86 -6.22 -6.74 -4.66
C GLY A 86 -6.41 -5.28 -5.04
N PRO A 87 -6.15 -4.91 -6.30
CA PRO A 87 -6.32 -3.53 -6.78
C PRO A 87 -7.78 -3.08 -6.83
N ASP A 88 -8.73 -4.02 -6.81
CA ASP A 88 -10.16 -3.79 -6.80
C ASP A 88 -10.82 -4.16 -5.46
N SER A 89 -10.03 -4.52 -4.44
CA SER A 89 -10.53 -4.85 -3.10
C SER A 89 -9.58 -4.33 -2.03
N PHE A 90 -9.90 -3.16 -1.48
CA PHE A 90 -9.06 -2.47 -0.49
C PHE A 90 -9.84 -1.54 0.42
N LEU A 91 -9.24 -1.22 1.56
CA LEU A 91 -9.69 -0.21 2.51
C LEU A 91 -8.49 0.63 2.97
N VAL A 92 -8.62 1.95 2.94
CA VAL A 92 -7.62 2.91 3.43
C VAL A 92 -8.21 3.69 4.60
N GLU A 93 -7.48 3.70 5.71
CA GLU A 93 -7.76 4.56 6.86
C GLU A 93 -6.94 5.85 6.74
N TRP A 94 -7.58 7.00 6.88
CA TRP A 94 -6.95 8.31 6.79
C TRP A 94 -6.86 9.01 8.15
N THR A 95 -5.91 9.93 8.30
CA THR A 95 -5.64 10.66 9.56
C THR A 95 -6.78 11.59 9.98
N ASP A 96 -7.65 11.99 9.06
CA ASP A 96 -8.85 12.79 9.33
C ASP A 96 -10.04 11.95 9.81
N GLY A 97 -9.85 10.63 9.93
CA GLY A 97 -10.87 9.66 10.34
C GLY A 97 -11.77 9.18 9.20
N THR A 98 -11.55 9.64 7.96
CA THR A 98 -12.25 9.11 6.80
C THR A 98 -11.73 7.72 6.43
N VAL A 99 -12.56 6.97 5.71
CA VAL A 99 -12.22 5.65 5.17
C VAL A 99 -12.58 5.63 3.69
N THR A 100 -11.65 5.19 2.86
CA THR A 100 -11.89 4.92 1.44
C THR A 100 -11.85 3.42 1.22
N ALA A 101 -12.92 2.84 0.69
CA ALA A 101 -12.98 1.42 0.39
C ALA A 101 -13.42 1.17 -1.05
N ARG A 102 -13.01 0.03 -1.59
CA ARG A 102 -13.40 -0.48 -2.89
C ARG A 102 -13.60 -1.99 -2.84
#